data_AF-Q5DEW7-F1
#
_entry.id   AF-Q5DEW7-F1
#
_cell.length_a   1.000
_cell.length_b   1.000
_cell.length_c   1.000
_cell.angle_alpha   90.00
_cell.angle_beta   90.00
_cell.angle_gamma   90.00
#
_symmetry.space_group_name_H-M   'P 1'
#
loop_
_entity.id
_entity.type
_entity.pdbx_description
1 polymer ?
#
loop_
_entity_poly.entity_id
_entity_poly.type
_entity_poly.pdbx_seq_one_letter_code
_entity_poly.pdbx_strand_id
1 'polypeptide(L)'
;MLLTKAMRERLRTQNIKSFRYAVIRIRFPDNLLLQGTFYSMDKLLTVRQWISECLAEPYSFRLYAPPSIQTATLVNAPPTVHVELTDDHVTLNEIGLAPSSLLNVIFDDSKQGVSAIGFLRSDLAQSIEII
;
A
#
# COMPACT_ATOMS: atom_id res chain seq x y z
N MET A 1 12.86 -9.93 -32.06
CA MET A 1 11.69 -10.84 -32.06
C MET A 1 10.42 -10.00 -32.09
N LEU A 2 9.56 -10.16 -33.10
CA LEU A 2 8.28 -9.43 -33.22
C LEU A 2 7.21 -10.18 -32.42
N LEU A 3 6.56 -9.47 -31.49
CA LEU A 3 5.48 -10.06 -30.69
C LEU A 3 4.18 -10.02 -31.50
N THR A 4 3.56 -11.17 -31.73
CA THR A 4 2.26 -11.25 -32.43
C THR A 4 1.15 -10.62 -31.57
N LYS A 5 0.05 -10.18 -32.21
CA LYS A 5 -1.11 -9.64 -31.49
C LYS A 5 -1.64 -10.64 -30.44
N ALA A 6 -1.75 -11.91 -30.83
CA ALA A 6 -2.15 -13.01 -29.93
C ALA A 6 -1.18 -13.21 -28.75
N MET A 7 0.13 -13.03 -28.98
CA MET A 7 1.13 -13.13 -27.91
C MET A 7 1.09 -11.92 -26.96
N ARG A 8 0.82 -10.71 -27.48
CA ARG A 8 0.54 -9.52 -26.65
C ARG A 8 -0.73 -9.69 -25.81
N GLU A 9 -1.78 -10.23 -26.40
CA GLU A 9 -3.07 -10.43 -25.73
C GLU A 9 -2.96 -11.51 -24.64
N ARG A 10 -2.31 -12.63 -24.93
CA ARG A 10 -2.00 -13.67 -23.95
C ARG A 10 -1.10 -13.16 -22.81
N LEU A 11 -0.12 -12.32 -23.08
CA LEU A 11 0.72 -11.71 -22.05
C LEU A 11 -0.06 -10.71 -21.17
N ARG A 12 -1.07 -10.02 -21.72
CA ARG A 12 -1.98 -9.19 -20.91
C ARG A 12 -2.83 -10.04 -19.97
N THR A 13 -3.35 -11.17 -20.45
CA THR A 13 -4.18 -12.07 -19.62
C THR A 13 -3.35 -12.85 -18.60
N GLN A 14 -2.12 -13.25 -18.95
CA GLN A 14 -1.22 -13.98 -18.05
C GLN A 14 -0.53 -13.09 -17.00
N ASN A 15 -0.46 -11.78 -17.20
CA ASN A 15 0.09 -10.85 -16.20
C ASN A 15 -0.83 -10.63 -15.01
N ILE A 16 -2.10 -11.04 -15.09
CA ILE A 16 -2.97 -11.19 -13.92
C ILE A 16 -2.67 -12.55 -13.29
N LYS A 17 -1.42 -12.76 -12.87
CA LYS A 17 -1.16 -13.74 -11.82
C LYS A 17 -1.80 -13.17 -10.58
N SER A 18 -3.10 -13.46 -10.42
CA SER A 18 -3.82 -13.13 -9.20
C SER A 18 -3.13 -13.85 -8.07
N PHE A 19 -2.26 -13.15 -7.36
CA PHE A 19 -1.74 -13.64 -6.11
C PHE A 19 -2.93 -13.86 -5.17
N ARG A 20 -2.85 -14.88 -4.32
CA ARG A 20 -3.92 -15.13 -3.35
C ARG A 20 -3.81 -14.13 -2.19
N TYR A 21 -2.58 -13.82 -1.81
CA TYR A 21 -2.25 -12.95 -0.69
C TYR A 21 -1.33 -11.81 -1.15
N ALA A 22 -1.47 -10.66 -0.50
CA ALA A 22 -0.62 -9.50 -0.65
C ALA A 22 -0.05 -9.09 0.71
N VAL A 23 1.25 -8.83 0.79
CA VAL A 23 1.92 -8.28 1.98
C VAL A 23 2.05 -6.77 1.81
N ILE A 24 1.40 -6.01 2.69
CA ILE A 24 1.46 -4.56 2.67
C ILE A 24 2.34 -4.09 3.81
N ARG A 25 3.39 -3.33 3.48
CA ARG A 25 4.27 -2.68 4.44
C ARG A 25 3.99 -1.20 4.43
N ILE A 26 3.81 -0.62 5.60
CA ILE A 26 3.38 0.76 5.75
C ILE A 26 4.47 1.48 6.50
N ARG A 27 5.12 2.40 5.79
CA ARG A 27 6.20 3.22 6.29
C ARG A 27 5.63 4.49 6.90
N PHE A 28 5.90 4.65 8.18
CA PHE A 28 5.69 5.88 8.92
C PHE A 28 6.82 6.87 8.64
N PRO A 29 6.60 8.18 8.88
CA PRO A 29 7.63 9.21 8.72
C PRO A 29 8.90 8.93 9.54
N ASP A 30 8.79 8.30 10.72
CA ASP A 30 9.92 8.00 11.61
C ASP A 30 10.66 6.69 11.30
N ASN A 31 10.62 6.21 10.05
CA ASN A 31 11.18 4.92 9.63
C ASN A 31 10.53 3.67 10.24
N LEU A 32 9.48 3.79 11.06
CA LEU A 32 8.75 2.63 11.56
C LEU A 32 7.98 1.96 10.41
N LEU A 33 8.03 0.62 10.36
CA LEU A 33 7.32 -0.19 9.37
C LEU A 33 6.26 -1.04 10.06
N LEU A 34 5.01 -0.82 9.66
CA LEU A 34 3.87 -1.66 10.05
C LEU A 34 3.58 -2.64 8.92
N GLN A 35 3.64 -3.94 9.19
CA GLN A 35 3.44 -4.98 8.19
C GLN A 35 2.12 -5.73 8.41
N GLY A 36 1.31 -5.82 7.36
CA GLY A 36 0.05 -6.56 7.34
C GLY A 36 -0.03 -7.50 6.15
N THR A 37 -0.77 -8.60 6.29
CA THR A 37 -1.04 -9.55 5.19
C THR A 37 -2.52 -9.52 4.87
N PHE A 38 -2.85 -9.36 3.59
CA PHE A 38 -4.21 -9.20 3.08
C PHE A 38 -4.45 -10.15 1.91
N TYR A 39 -5.70 -10.33 1.51
CA TYR A 39 -5.99 -10.99 0.23
C TYR A 39 -5.80 -10.01 -0.91
N SER A 40 -5.30 -10.46 -2.06
CA SER A 40 -5.10 -9.57 -3.21
C SER A 40 -6.40 -9.02 -3.80
N MET A 41 -7.53 -9.67 -3.50
CA MET A 41 -8.88 -9.23 -3.87
C MET A 41 -9.54 -8.34 -2.81
N ASP A 42 -8.89 -8.12 -1.66
CA ASP A 42 -9.39 -7.17 -0.68
C ASP A 42 -9.32 -5.75 -1.23
N LYS A 43 -10.23 -4.92 -0.71
CA LYS A 43 -10.33 -3.51 -1.08
C LYS A 43 -9.29 -2.70 -0.31
N LEU A 44 -8.89 -1.57 -0.88
CA LEU A 44 -8.04 -0.60 -0.19
C LEU A 44 -8.66 -0.15 1.15
N LEU A 45 -9.99 -0.06 1.22
CA LEU A 45 -10.75 0.23 2.44
C LEU A 45 -10.38 -0.68 3.61
N THR A 46 -10.19 -1.98 3.36
CA THR A 46 -9.81 -2.95 4.41
C THR A 46 -8.42 -2.64 4.98
N VAL A 47 -7.48 -2.23 4.12
CA VAL A 47 -6.14 -1.81 4.56
C VAL A 47 -6.23 -0.52 5.37
N ARG A 48 -7.05 0.46 4.93
CA ARG A 48 -7.25 1.72 5.68
C ARG A 48 -7.87 1.49 7.05
N GLN A 49 -8.89 0.64 7.14
CA GLN A 49 -9.52 0.27 8.42
C GLN A 49 -8.51 -0.40 9.35
N TRP A 50 -7.72 -1.34 8.83
CA TRP A 50 -6.66 -1.98 9.60
C TRP A 50 -5.63 -0.98 10.14
N ILE A 51 -5.21 -0.02 9.32
CA ILE A 51 -4.33 1.07 9.78
C ILE A 51 -5.03 1.83 10.92
N SER A 52 -6.24 2.32 10.71
CA SER A 52 -7.00 3.04 11.75
C SER A 52 -7.15 2.25 13.05
N GLU A 53 -7.28 0.93 12.97
CA GLU A 53 -7.30 0.03 14.13
C GLU A 53 -5.95 -0.09 14.81
N CYS A 54 -4.83 0.02 14.10
CA CYS A 54 -3.49 0.01 14.69
C CYS A 54 -3.11 1.35 15.35
N LEU A 55 -3.82 2.45 15.04
CA LEU A 55 -3.58 3.75 15.65
C LEU A 55 -4.28 3.89 17.01
N ALA A 56 -3.68 4.72 17.88
CA ALA A 56 -4.21 5.04 19.20
C ALA A 56 -5.45 5.96 19.13
N GLU A 57 -5.45 6.91 18.20
CA GLU A 57 -6.57 7.84 17.94
C GLU A 57 -6.94 7.81 16.44
N PRO A 58 -8.17 8.20 16.06
CA PRO A 58 -8.61 8.27 14.67
C PRO A 58 -7.98 9.47 13.95
N TYR A 59 -6.71 9.37 13.60
CA TYR A 59 -6.00 10.37 12.82
C TYR A 59 -6.38 10.31 11.35
N SER A 60 -6.50 11.47 10.71
CA SER A 60 -6.62 11.57 9.25
C SER A 60 -5.26 11.34 8.59
N PHE A 61 -5.20 10.41 7.65
CA PHE A 61 -3.98 10.07 6.93
C PHE A 61 -4.22 9.82 5.44
N ARG A 62 -3.21 10.17 4.64
CA ARG A 62 -3.13 9.86 3.21
C ARG A 62 -2.11 8.76 2.97
N LEU A 63 -2.42 7.91 1.98
CA LEU A 63 -1.57 6.78 1.57
C LEU A 63 -0.99 7.06 0.20
N TYR A 64 0.33 6.88 0.10
CA TYR A 64 1.06 7.04 -1.14
C TYR A 64 1.75 5.74 -1.52
N ALA A 65 1.47 5.26 -2.72
CA ALA A 65 2.26 4.21 -3.33
C ALA A 65 3.59 4.82 -3.85
N PRO A 66 4.72 4.11 -3.68
CA PRO A 66 5.98 4.51 -4.26
C PRO A 66 5.90 4.45 -5.79
N PRO A 67 6.78 5.19 -6.48
CA PRO A 67 6.91 5.09 -7.92
C PRO A 67 7.20 3.64 -8.32
N SER A 68 6.20 2.99 -8.91
CA SER A 68 6.27 1.62 -9.40
C SER A 68 5.75 1.59 -10.83
N ILE A 69 6.45 0.86 -11.70
CA ILE A 69 6.04 0.67 -13.09
C ILE A 69 4.64 0.04 -13.16
N GLN A 70 4.31 -0.86 -12.23
CA GLN A 70 3.01 -1.54 -12.20
C GLN A 70 1.88 -0.57 -11.84
N THR A 71 2.04 0.18 -10.74
CA THR A 71 1.08 1.20 -10.32
C THR A 71 0.96 2.29 -11.40
N ALA A 72 2.06 2.81 -11.91
CA ALA A 72 2.07 3.83 -12.96
C ALA A 72 1.30 3.41 -14.23
N THR A 73 1.44 2.14 -14.64
CA THR A 73 0.72 1.60 -15.80
C THR A 73 -0.79 1.48 -15.52
N LEU A 74 -1.17 1.12 -14.29
CA LEU A 74 -2.57 0.89 -13.92
C LEU A 74 -3.31 2.20 -13.63
N VAL A 75 -2.65 3.19 -13.04
CA VAL A 75 -3.26 4.49 -12.68
C VAL A 75 -2.97 5.60 -13.71
N ASN A 76 -2.41 5.26 -14.89
CA ASN A 76 -2.02 6.19 -15.95
C ASN A 76 -1.18 7.39 -15.46
N ALA A 77 -0.31 7.15 -14.48
CA ALA A 77 0.54 8.17 -13.87
C ALA A 77 2.00 8.01 -14.35
N PRO A 78 2.83 9.06 -14.28
CA PRO A 78 4.25 8.94 -14.57
C PRO A 78 4.93 7.95 -13.60
N PRO A 79 5.84 7.08 -14.08
CA PRO A 79 6.51 6.07 -13.24
C PRO A 79 7.48 6.66 -12.20
N THR A 80 7.63 7.98 -12.17
CA THR A 80 8.51 8.71 -11.26
C THR A 80 7.77 9.34 -10.08
N VAL A 81 6.43 9.35 -10.08
CA VAL A 81 5.62 10.08 -9.10
C VAL A 81 5.05 9.14 -8.05
N HIS A 82 5.00 9.61 -6.80
CA HIS A 82 4.23 8.95 -5.75
C HIS A 82 2.75 9.08 -6.04
N VAL A 83 2.07 7.94 -6.20
CA VAL A 83 0.64 7.92 -6.52
C VAL A 83 -0.16 7.93 -5.23
N GLU A 84 -1.03 8.93 -5.07
CA GLU A 84 -1.99 8.97 -3.97
C GLU A 84 -3.09 7.94 -4.19
N LEU A 85 -3.40 7.18 -3.15
CA LEU A 85 -4.40 6.12 -3.18
C LEU A 85 -5.75 6.65 -2.69
N THR A 86 -6.51 7.32 -3.56
CA THR A 86 -7.78 7.96 -3.17
C THR A 86 -8.97 6.99 -3.16
N ASP A 87 -8.98 6.00 -4.06
CA ASP A 87 -10.14 5.14 -4.29
C ASP A 87 -10.16 3.91 -3.36
N ASP A 88 -11.07 3.94 -2.37
CA ASP A 88 -11.17 2.91 -1.33
C ASP A 88 -11.81 1.60 -1.80
N HIS A 89 -12.57 1.64 -2.90
CA HIS A 89 -13.31 0.48 -3.41
C HIS A 89 -12.53 -0.41 -4.38
N VAL A 90 -11.36 0.05 -4.81
CA VAL A 90 -10.50 -0.65 -5.76
C VAL A 90 -9.73 -1.75 -5.01
N THR A 91 -9.52 -2.89 -5.68
CA THR A 91 -8.80 -4.02 -5.10
C THR A 91 -7.29 -3.81 -5.13
N LEU A 92 -6.57 -4.46 -4.21
CA LEU A 92 -5.10 -4.37 -4.17
C LEU A 92 -4.44 -4.87 -5.46
N ASN A 93 -5.05 -5.83 -6.15
CA ASN A 93 -4.57 -6.34 -7.42
C ASN A 93 -4.75 -5.32 -8.56
N GLU A 94 -5.87 -4.59 -8.61
CA GLU A 94 -6.16 -3.57 -9.63
C GLU A 94 -5.26 -2.35 -9.55
N ILE A 95 -4.73 -2.03 -8.35
CA ILE A 95 -3.78 -0.92 -8.14
C ILE A 95 -2.32 -1.39 -8.31
N GLY A 96 -2.09 -2.70 -8.44
CA GLY A 96 -0.75 -3.28 -8.55
C GLY A 96 0.03 -3.29 -7.23
N LEU A 97 -0.66 -3.42 -6.10
CA LEU A 97 -0.06 -3.55 -4.76
C LEU A 97 0.27 -5.01 -4.41
N ALA A 98 -0.35 -5.98 -5.09
CA ALA A 98 -0.01 -7.39 -4.95
C ALA A 98 1.23 -7.77 -5.78
N PRO A 99 2.12 -8.68 -5.31
CA PRO A 99 2.03 -9.51 -4.11
C PRO A 99 2.62 -8.86 -2.85
N SER A 100 3.43 -7.82 -3.00
CA SER A 100 4.07 -7.15 -1.88
C SER A 100 4.32 -5.70 -2.25
N SER A 101 3.85 -4.76 -1.44
CA SER A 101 4.06 -3.34 -1.66
C SER A 101 4.46 -2.64 -0.38
N LEU A 102 5.32 -1.64 -0.51
CA LEU A 102 5.61 -0.66 0.53
C LEU A 102 4.75 0.58 0.25
N LEU A 103 4.04 1.10 1.23
CA LEU A 103 3.22 2.31 1.16
C LEU A 103 3.77 3.33 2.16
N ASN A 104 3.72 4.60 1.80
CA ASN A 104 4.07 5.70 2.69
C ASN A 104 2.80 6.32 3.25
N VAL A 105 2.73 6.45 4.57
CA VAL A 105 1.67 7.21 5.25
C VAL A 105 2.13 8.62 5.49
N ILE A 106 1.26 9.58 5.18
CA ILE A 106 1.43 10.98 5.56
C ILE A 106 0.21 11.39 6.40
N PHE A 107 0.46 11.85 7.61
CA PHE A 107 -0.58 12.38 8.49
C PHE A 107 -0.84 13.85 8.18
N ASP A 108 -2.11 14.24 8.21
CA ASP A 108 -2.51 15.65 8.06
C ASP A 108 -2.41 16.44 9.36
N ASP A 109 -2.28 15.75 10.50
CA ASP A 109 -2.32 16.40 11.79
C ASP A 109 -1.11 17.31 12.02
N SER A 110 -1.35 18.47 12.61
CA SER A 110 -0.34 19.51 12.88
C SER A 110 0.71 19.09 13.92
N LYS A 111 0.59 17.88 14.46
CA LYS A 111 1.54 17.23 15.36
C LYS A 111 2.76 16.63 14.61
N GLN A 112 3.40 17.40 13.73
CA GLN A 112 4.62 17.01 12.98
C GLN A 112 5.87 16.72 13.85
N GLY A 113 5.71 16.51 15.16
CA GLY A 113 6.79 16.16 16.09
C GLY A 113 6.45 15.03 17.06
N VAL A 114 5.30 14.37 16.92
CA VAL A 114 4.97 13.17 17.71
C VAL A 114 5.65 11.99 17.03
N SER A 115 6.40 11.20 17.80
CA SER A 115 7.06 10.03 17.24
C SER A 115 6.04 8.98 16.76
N ALA A 116 6.35 8.21 15.72
CA ALA A 116 5.52 7.12 15.18
C ALA A 116 4.99 6.17 16.27
N ILE A 117 5.77 5.95 17.33
CA ILE A 117 5.36 5.15 18.49
C ILE A 117 4.15 5.76 19.22
N GLY A 118 4.05 7.09 19.26
CA GLY A 118 2.91 7.80 19.85
C GLY A 118 1.64 7.75 19.00
N PHE A 119 1.75 7.44 17.71
CA PHE A 119 0.58 7.23 16.83
C PHE A 119 0.02 5.81 16.95
N LEU A 120 0.86 4.83 17.29
CA LEU A 120 0.45 3.43 17.44
C LEU A 120 -0.20 3.16 18.78
N ARG A 121 -1.05 2.13 18.82
CA ARG A 121 -1.55 1.60 20.10
C ARG A 121 -0.40 1.10 20.99
N SER A 122 -0.62 1.20 22.30
CA SER A 122 0.38 0.87 23.32
C SER A 122 0.79 -0.60 23.35
N ASP A 123 -0.08 -1.50 22.90
CA ASP A 123 0.19 -2.93 22.74
C ASP A 123 1.19 -3.18 21.60
N LEU A 124 0.99 -2.54 20.45
CA LEU A 124 1.86 -2.64 19.27
C LEU A 124 3.22 -1.96 19.49
N ALA A 125 3.24 -0.87 20.27
CA ALA A 125 4.47 -0.19 20.65
C ALA A 125 5.42 -1.08 21.46
N GLN A 126 4.89 -2.05 22.21
CA GLN A 126 5.68 -2.99 23.01
C GLN A 126 6.23 -4.16 22.19
N SER A 127 5.60 -4.51 21.07
CA SER A 127 5.99 -5.62 20.19
C SER A 127 6.89 -5.20 19.03
N ILE A 128 7.58 -4.05 19.14
CA ILE A 128 8.49 -3.60 18.08
C ILE A 128 9.74 -4.47 18.08
N GLU A 129 9.92 -5.25 17.02
CA GLU A 129 11.19 -5.93 16.73
C GLU A 129 12.13 -4.94 16.04
N ILE A 130 13.27 -4.65 16.69
CA ILE A 130 14.37 -3.90 16.06
C ILE A 130 15.14 -4.91 15.20
N ILE A 131 15.04 -4.78 13.89
CA ILE A 131 15.80 -5.57 12.91
C ILE A 131 17.19 -4.97 12.73
#